data_AF-A0A2V6FGG8-F1
#
_entry.id   AF-A0A2V6FGG8-F1
#
_cell.length_a   1.000
_cell.length_b   1.000
_cell.length_c   1.000
_cell.angle_alpha   90.00
_cell.angle_beta   90.00
_cell.angle_gamma   90.00
#
_symmetry.space_group_name_H-M   'P 1'
#
loop_
_entity.id
_entity.type
_entity.pdbx_description
1 polymer ?
#
loop_
_entity_poly.entity_id
_entity_poly.type
_entity_poly.pdbx_seq_one_letter_code
_entity_poly.pdbx_strand_id
1 'polypeptide(L)'
;LEEYIHKAVGICGVSAGPFGGTRVIEALLPVMRELGLVTIFTDVNFANAGEIFGEDGRLLDEGFVRRTAKFLDELIWMARVLRHGRENVPPA
;
A
#
# COMPACT_ATOMS: atom_id res chain seq x y z
N LEU A 1 8.97 1.27 18.64
CA LEU A 1 9.13 1.09 17.18
C LEU A 1 9.52 -0.33 16.77
N GLU A 2 9.90 -1.21 17.71
CA GLU A 2 10.26 -2.62 17.42
C GLU A 2 9.22 -3.34 16.53
N GLU A 3 7.93 -3.08 16.77
CA GLU A 3 6.85 -3.65 15.97
C GLU A 3 6.76 -3.16 14.51
N TYR A 4 7.51 -2.12 14.12
CA TYR A 4 7.39 -1.48 12.80
C TYR A 4 8.70 -1.47 12.02
N ILE A 5 9.84 -1.37 12.71
CA ILE A 5 11.14 -1.19 12.07
C ILE A 5 11.42 -2.28 11.04
N HIS A 6 11.82 -1.84 9.84
CA HIS A 6 12.19 -2.63 8.69
C HIS A 6 11.10 -3.60 8.20
N LYS A 7 9.83 -3.39 8.57
CA LYS A 7 8.68 -4.11 7.97
C LYS A 7 8.21 -3.37 6.72
N ALA A 8 7.75 -4.13 5.72
CA ALA A 8 7.18 -3.57 4.50
C ALA A 8 5.82 -2.93 4.79
N VAL A 9 5.50 -1.84 4.09
CA VAL A 9 4.17 -1.21 4.10
C VAL A 9 3.78 -0.81 2.68
N GLY A 10 2.51 -0.98 2.33
CA GLY A 10 1.92 -0.41 1.13
C GLY A 10 0.72 0.45 1.52
N ILE A 11 0.45 1.50 0.75
CA ILE A 11 -0.60 2.48 1.07
C ILE A 11 -1.69 2.42 0.00
N CYS A 12 -2.94 2.42 0.47
CA CYS A 12 -4.11 2.53 -0.38
C CYS A 12 -4.79 3.88 -0.16
N GLY A 13 -4.94 4.66 -1.21
CA GLY A 13 -5.64 5.94 -1.18
C GLY A 13 -7.10 5.76 -1.58
N VAL A 14 -8.04 6.32 -0.81
CA VAL A 14 -9.47 6.33 -1.15
C VAL A 14 -9.96 7.77 -1.09
N SER A 15 -10.68 8.23 -2.11
CA SER A 15 -11.26 9.56 -2.10
C SER A 15 -12.56 9.69 -2.89
N ALA A 16 -13.42 10.61 -2.47
CA ALA A 16 -14.62 10.99 -3.21
C ALA A 16 -14.32 11.73 -4.52
N GLY A 17 -13.14 12.36 -4.63
CA GLY A 17 -12.67 13.00 -5.85
C GLY A 17 -11.44 12.29 -6.46
N PRO A 18 -10.89 12.83 -7.56
CA PRO A 18 -9.83 12.17 -8.34
C PRO A 18 -8.47 12.09 -7.65
N PHE A 19 -8.13 13.04 -6.76
CA PHE A 19 -6.75 13.22 -6.27
C PHE A 19 -6.60 13.23 -4.74
N GLY A 20 -7.69 13.03 -3.99
CA GLY A 20 -7.64 13.08 -2.54
C GLY A 20 -6.75 11.99 -1.95
N GLY A 21 -6.95 10.74 -2.41
CA GLY A 21 -6.17 9.59 -1.96
C GLY A 21 -4.68 9.74 -2.24
N THR A 22 -4.32 10.17 -3.45
CA THR A 22 -2.91 10.37 -3.85
C THR A 22 -2.22 11.40 -2.97
N ARG A 23 -2.88 12.53 -2.67
CA ARG A 23 -2.29 13.56 -1.79
C ARG A 23 -2.07 13.07 -0.37
N VAL A 24 -2.98 12.23 0.13
CA VAL A 24 -2.83 11.62 1.47
C VAL A 24 -1.67 10.63 1.49
N ILE A 25 -1.49 9.83 0.45
CA ILE A 25 -0.34 8.92 0.33
C ILE A 25 0.97 9.71 0.43
N GLU A 26 1.14 10.76 -0.40
CA GLU A 26 2.34 11.61 -0.39
C GLU A 26 2.62 12.20 0.99
N ALA A 27 1.57 12.69 1.67
CA ALA A 27 1.69 13.24 3.01
C ALA A 27 2.04 12.20 4.08
N LEU A 28 1.73 10.91 3.86
CA LEU A 28 2.02 9.82 4.80
C LEU A 28 3.42 9.22 4.63
N LEU A 29 4.09 9.40 3.50
CA LEU A 29 5.43 8.85 3.27
C LEU A 29 6.44 9.24 4.37
N PRO A 30 6.51 10.49 4.85
CA PRO A 30 7.40 10.86 5.97
C PRO A 30 7.02 10.15 7.28
N VAL A 31 5.73 9.89 7.50
CA VAL A 31 5.25 9.20 8.71
C VAL A 31 5.68 7.74 8.69
N MET A 32 5.56 7.06 7.53
CA MET A 32 6.03 5.67 7.40
C MET A 32 7.54 5.57 7.66
N ARG A 33 8.31 6.54 7.17
CA ARG A 33 9.74 6.64 7.43
C ARG A 33 10.06 6.82 8.91
N GLU A 34 9.34 7.70 9.60
CA GLU A 34 9.51 7.94 11.04
C GLU A 34 9.20 6.68 11.87
N LEU A 35 8.23 5.88 11.43
CA LEU A 35 7.92 4.58 12.05
C LEU A 35 8.96 3.49 11.74
N GLY A 36 9.93 3.75 10.86
CA GLY A 36 10.92 2.79 10.40
C GLY A 36 10.37 1.75 9.43
N LEU A 37 9.17 1.96 8.87
CA LEU A 37 8.60 1.11 7.84
C LEU A 37 9.27 1.37 6.49
N VAL A 38 9.26 0.35 5.64
CA VAL A 38 9.79 0.45 4.27
C VAL A 38 8.63 0.41 3.30
N THR A 39 8.35 1.54 2.66
CA THR A 39 7.27 1.67 1.68
C THR A 39 7.62 0.90 0.40
N ILE A 40 6.66 0.15 -0.13
CA ILE A 40 6.77 -0.45 -1.47
C ILE A 40 6.66 0.64 -2.55
N PHE A 41 6.99 0.30 -3.80
CA PHE A 41 7.00 1.27 -4.90
C PHE A 41 5.58 1.56 -5.43
N THR A 42 4.74 0.53 -5.48
CA THR A 42 3.38 0.66 -6.03
C THR A 42 2.37 1.05 -4.95
N ASP A 43 1.51 2.02 -5.25
CA ASP A 43 0.30 2.33 -4.47
C ASP A 43 -0.97 1.99 -5.25
N VAL A 44 -2.09 1.83 -4.53
CA VAL A 44 -3.42 1.68 -5.14
C VAL A 44 -4.30 2.85 -4.75
N ASN A 45 -4.83 3.54 -5.75
CA ASN A 45 -5.75 4.66 -5.57
C ASN A 45 -7.17 4.30 -6.06
N PHE A 46 -8.13 4.46 -5.18
CA PHE A 46 -9.57 4.33 -5.40
C PHE A 46 -10.20 5.74 -5.44
N ALA A 47 -10.04 6.39 -6.59
CA ALA A 47 -10.62 7.70 -6.88
C ALA A 47 -12.12 7.61 -7.18
N ASN A 48 -12.88 8.65 -6.84
CA ASN A 48 -14.34 8.70 -6.97
C ASN A 48 -15.01 7.45 -6.34
N ALA A 49 -14.64 7.13 -5.10
CA ALA A 49 -14.99 5.85 -4.46
C ALA A 49 -16.50 5.54 -4.43
N GLY A 50 -17.37 6.56 -4.45
CA GLY A 50 -18.81 6.39 -4.55
C GLY A 50 -19.32 5.89 -5.92
N GLU A 51 -18.48 5.90 -6.95
CA GLU A 51 -18.80 5.49 -8.32
C GLU A 51 -18.11 4.16 -8.70
N ILE A 52 -17.32 3.57 -7.80
CA ILE A 52 -16.57 2.33 -8.09
C ILE A 52 -17.44 1.08 -7.93
N PHE A 53 -18.50 1.16 -7.12
CA PHE A 53 -19.38 0.05 -6.78
C PHE A 53 -20.79 0.28 -7.32
N GLY A 54 -21.40 -0.77 -7.85
CA GLY A 54 -22.82 -0.78 -8.22
C GLY A 54 -23.73 -0.85 -7.00
N GLU A 55 -25.04 -0.72 -7.22
CA GLU A 55 -26.05 -0.78 -6.17
C GLU A 55 -26.07 -2.13 -5.41
N ASP A 56 -25.60 -3.20 -6.05
CA ASP A 56 -25.44 -4.54 -5.45
C ASP A 56 -24.13 -4.70 -4.67
N GLY A 57 -23.34 -3.62 -4.54
CA GLY A 57 -22.04 -3.61 -3.87
C GLY A 57 -20.92 -4.26 -4.68
N ARG A 58 -21.13 -4.62 -5.95
CA ARG A 58 -20.08 -5.18 -6.81
C ARG A 58 -19.24 -4.10 -7.46
N LEU A 59 -17.96 -4.39 -7.65
CA LEU A 59 -17.04 -3.56 -8.42
C LEU A 59 -17.52 -3.40 -9.86
N LEU A 60 -17.59 -2.16 -10.34
CA LEU A 60 -17.95 -1.85 -11.72
C LEU A 60 -16.77 -1.98 -12.71
N ASP A 61 -15.53 -1.82 -12.22
CA ASP A 61 -14.30 -1.97 -13.01
C ASP A 61 -13.40 -3.06 -12.42
N GLU A 62 -13.31 -4.21 -13.09
CA GLU A 62 -12.39 -5.30 -12.75
C GLU A 62 -10.90 -4.89 -12.87
N GLY A 63 -10.60 -3.77 -13.52
CA GLY A 63 -9.27 -3.16 -13.54
C GLY A 63 -8.74 -2.82 -12.14
N PHE A 64 -9.61 -2.59 -11.16
CA PHE A 64 -9.20 -2.47 -9.76
C PHE A 64 -8.62 -3.79 -9.23
N VAL A 65 -9.26 -4.93 -9.52
CA VAL A 65 -8.81 -6.25 -9.05
C VAL A 65 -7.38 -6.54 -9.53
N ARG A 66 -7.10 -6.29 -10.81
CA ARG A 66 -5.77 -6.50 -11.39
C ARG A 66 -4.71 -5.56 -10.80
N ARG A 67 -5.04 -4.29 -10.56
CA ARG A 67 -4.12 -3.32 -9.93
C ARG A 67 -3.83 -3.70 -8.48
N THR A 68 -4.86 -4.06 -7.73
CA THR A 68 -4.74 -4.52 -6.34
C THR A 68 -3.94 -5.82 -6.26
N ALA A 69 -4.13 -6.77 -7.18
CA ALA A 69 -3.34 -7.99 -7.21
C ALA A 69 -1.84 -7.71 -7.35
N LYS A 70 -1.44 -6.86 -8.32
CA LYS A 70 -0.03 -6.47 -8.50
C LYS A 70 0.56 -5.79 -7.27
N PHE A 71 -0.20 -4.89 -6.63
CA PHE A 71 0.20 -4.24 -5.38
C PHE A 71 0.43 -5.26 -4.26
N LEU A 72 -0.49 -6.21 -4.09
CA LEU A 72 -0.38 -7.24 -3.07
C LEU A 72 0.79 -8.19 -3.34
N ASP A 73 1.02 -8.56 -4.60
CA ASP A 73 2.17 -9.39 -5.00
C ASP A 73 3.50 -8.72 -4.62
N GLU A 74 3.63 -7.41 -4.89
CA GLU A 74 4.81 -6.63 -4.51
C GLU A 74 4.96 -6.53 -2.98
N LEU A 75 3.88 -6.22 -2.27
CA LEU A 75 3.87 -6.12 -0.81
C LEU A 75 4.27 -7.44 -0.16
N ILE A 76 3.70 -8.56 -0.61
CA ILE A 76 4.00 -9.90 -0.11
C ILE A 76 5.46 -10.25 -0.38
N TRP A 77 5.94 -10.00 -1.59
CA TRP A 77 7.34 -10.24 -1.95
C TRP A 77 8.29 -9.45 -1.05
N MET A 78 8.08 -8.14 -0.92
CA MET A 78 8.94 -7.27 -0.12
C MET A 78 8.86 -7.61 1.37
N ALA A 79 7.68 -7.94 1.89
CA ALA A 79 7.50 -8.39 3.26
C ALA A 79 8.30 -9.68 3.55
N ARG A 80 8.29 -10.65 2.61
CA ARG A 80 9.07 -11.89 2.71
C ARG A 80 10.57 -11.60 2.71
N VAL A 81 11.04 -10.76 1.79
CA VAL A 81 12.46 -10.39 1.67
C VAL A 81 12.95 -9.67 2.92
N LEU A 82 12.24 -8.63 3.37
CA LEU A 82 12.64 -7.87 4.56
C LEU A 82 12.58 -8.72 5.83
N ARG A 83 11.60 -9.61 5.95
CA ARG A 83 11.55 -10.58 7.05
C ARG A 83 12.76 -11.48 7.05
N HIS A 84 13.08 -12.09 5.91
CA HIS A 84 14.27 -12.93 5.78
C HIS A 84 15.54 -12.16 6.14
N GLY A 85 15.67 -10.92 5.67
CA GLY A 85 16.78 -10.03 6.00
C GLY A 85 16.94 -9.81 7.50
N ARG A 86 15.85 -9.48 8.21
CA ARG A 86 15.88 -9.30 9.68
C ARG A 86 16.25 -10.56 10.44
N GLU A 87 15.89 -11.75 9.93
CA GLU A 87 16.11 -13.02 10.61
C GLU A 87 17.49 -13.63 10.30
N ASN A 88 18.10 -13.32 9.15
CA ASN A 88 19.25 -14.08 8.62
C ASN A 88 20.46 -13.23 8.21
N VAL A 89 20.30 -11.91 8.05
CA VAL A 89 21.40 -11.02 7.65
C VAL A 89 21.90 -10.28 8.90
N PRO A 90 23.16 -10.48 9.32
CA PRO A 90 23.69 -9.77 10.47
C PRO A 90 23.79 -8.26 10.16
N PRO A 91 23.57 -7.39 11.16
CA PRO A 91 23.90 -5.98 11.04
C PRO A 91 25.38 -5.82 10.64
N ALA A 92 25.66 -4.82 9.80
CA ALA A 92 27.02 -4.44 9.46
C ALA A 92 27.79 -3.88 10.67
#